data_AF-A0A126T3I3-F1
#
_entry.id   AF-A0A126T3I3-F1
#
_cell.length_a   1.000
_cell.length_b   1.000
_cell.length_c   1.000
_cell.angle_alpha   90.00
_cell.angle_beta   90.00
_cell.angle_gamma   90.00
#
_symmetry.space_group_name_H-M   'P 1'
#
loop_
_entity.id
_entity.type
_entity.pdbx_description
1 polymer ?
#
loop_
_entity_poly.entity_id
_entity_poly.type
_entity_poly.pdbx_seq_one_letter_code
_entity_poly.pdbx_strand_id
1 'polypeptide(L)'
;MEKFVFGVGEDDRKRLLNFVDTLQRFLEQVVDNGEYFQPKFRDDYKKAWNELNPHFSALKDALQRADTHTLLAQGLLGTQLNLKLAVVNHFLNEFLLYGIEIIGGHKLLEKLLRIVSKLLANMASTVGTGLAIQSYTDFLVAMIKDDG
;
A
#
# COMPACT_ATOMS: atom_id res chain seq x y z
N MET A 1 0.65 -1.34 19.32
CA MET A 1 0.72 -1.04 17.88
C MET A 1 -0.65 -0.63 17.40
N GLU A 2 -0.74 0.42 16.59
CA GLU A 2 -1.99 0.81 15.93
C GLU A 2 -2.47 -0.36 15.05
N LYS A 3 -3.78 -0.64 15.06
CA LYS A 3 -4.34 -1.78 14.33
C LYS A 3 -4.55 -1.39 12.86
N PHE A 4 -3.59 -1.73 12.00
CA PHE A 4 -3.77 -1.60 10.56
C PHE A 4 -4.79 -2.62 10.07
N VAL A 5 -5.77 -2.15 9.29
CA VAL A 5 -6.68 -2.99 8.51
C VAL A 5 -6.97 -2.25 7.21
N PHE A 6 -6.74 -2.89 6.08
CA PHE A 6 -7.02 -2.34 4.77
C PHE A 6 -8.47 -2.60 4.36
N GLY A 7 -9.14 -1.56 3.85
CA GLY A 7 -10.46 -1.69 3.23
C GLY A 7 -11.60 -1.89 4.21
N VAL A 8 -11.55 -1.19 5.35
CA VAL A 8 -12.68 -1.00 6.27
C VAL A 8 -13.64 0.04 5.66
N GLY A 9 -14.93 -0.29 5.61
CA GLY A 9 -15.95 0.61 5.11
C GLY A 9 -17.27 -0.12 4.83
N GLU A 10 -18.36 0.65 4.80
CA GLU A 10 -19.72 0.14 4.57
C GLU A 10 -20.02 -0.14 3.09
N ASP A 11 -19.26 0.49 2.18
CA ASP A 11 -19.37 0.32 0.74
C ASP A 11 -17.98 0.23 0.10
N ASP A 12 -17.91 -0.28 -1.13
CA ASP A 12 -16.64 -0.52 -1.81
C ASP A 12 -15.83 0.76 -2.04
N ARG A 13 -16.48 1.91 -2.23
CA ARG A 13 -15.77 3.19 -2.40
C ARG A 13 -15.10 3.61 -1.11
N LYS A 14 -15.81 3.57 0.03
CA LYS A 14 -15.23 3.81 1.35
C LYS A 14 -14.07 2.85 1.64
N ARG A 15 -14.17 1.59 1.20
CA ARG A 15 -13.10 0.60 1.38
C ARG A 15 -11.87 0.93 0.53
N LEU A 16 -12.04 1.40 -0.71
CA LEU A 16 -10.92 1.88 -1.53
C LEU A 16 -10.25 3.12 -0.92
N LEU A 17 -11.03 4.07 -0.40
CA LEU A 17 -10.47 5.25 0.27
C LEU A 17 -9.71 4.86 1.54
N ASN A 18 -10.29 3.98 2.36
CA ASN A 18 -9.63 3.45 3.53
C ASN A 18 -8.36 2.68 3.18
N PHE A 19 -8.32 1.96 2.05
CA PHE A 19 -7.09 1.34 1.58
C PHE A 19 -5.98 2.38 1.37
N VAL A 20 -6.29 3.53 0.75
CA VAL A 20 -5.32 4.61 0.52
C VAL A 20 -4.88 5.25 1.84
N ASP A 21 -5.80 5.52 2.77
CA ASP A 21 -5.47 6.09 4.08
C ASP A 21 -4.63 5.14 4.95
N THR A 22 -4.98 3.86 4.97
CA THR A 22 -4.22 2.83 5.68
C THR A 22 -2.85 2.63 5.03
N LEU A 23 -2.75 2.70 3.71
CA LEU A 23 -1.47 2.62 3.01
C LEU A 23 -0.54 3.78 3.40
N GLN A 24 -1.07 5.00 3.42
CA GLN A 24 -0.29 6.18 3.79
C GLN A 24 0.32 6.04 5.19
N ARG A 25 -0.51 5.72 6.18
CA ARG A 25 -0.05 5.51 7.57
C ARG A 25 0.91 4.33 7.70
N PHE A 26 0.65 3.24 6.98
CA PHE A 26 1.53 2.07 7.01
C PHE A 26 2.91 2.39 6.44
N LEU A 27 2.97 3.05 5.28
CA LEU A 27 4.23 3.46 4.67
C LEU A 27 4.98 4.47 5.53
N GLU A 28 4.29 5.43 6.15
CA GLU A 28 4.88 6.37 7.10
C GLU A 28 5.62 5.63 8.23
N GLN A 29 4.93 4.67 8.87
CA GLN A 29 5.53 3.89 9.94
C GLN A 29 6.71 3.04 9.47
N VAL A 30 6.62 2.43 8.29
CA VAL A 30 7.69 1.59 7.73
C VAL A 30 8.90 2.43 7.30
N VAL A 31 8.68 3.62 6.74
CA VAL A 31 9.74 4.57 6.36
C VAL A 31 10.44 5.14 7.58
N ASP A 32 9.69 5.43 8.64
CA ASP A 32 10.25 5.90 9.91
C ASP A 32 11.04 4.79 10.62
N ASN A 33 10.50 3.57 10.62
CA ASN A 33 11.18 2.36 11.10
C ASN A 33 12.09 1.75 10.02
N GLY A 34 12.96 2.58 9.44
CA GLY A 34 13.80 2.29 8.27
C GLY A 34 14.91 1.24 8.49
N GLU A 35 14.67 0.25 9.35
CA GLU A 35 15.50 -0.93 9.56
C GLU A 35 15.31 -1.97 8.46
N TYR A 36 14.17 -1.97 7.78
CA TYR A 36 13.85 -2.92 6.71
C TYR A 36 14.52 -2.64 5.37
N PHE A 37 15.02 -1.41 5.18
CA PHE A 37 15.56 -0.94 3.91
C PHE A 37 17.07 -0.73 3.93
N GLN A 38 17.70 -0.78 2.76
CA GLN A 38 19.12 -0.52 2.57
C GLN A 38 19.52 0.86 3.17
N PRO A 39 20.42 0.91 4.19
CA PRO A 39 20.72 2.16 4.91
C PRO A 39 21.30 3.26 4.01
N LYS A 40 22.02 2.89 2.94
CA LYS A 40 22.63 3.83 1.99
C LYS A 40 21.63 4.75 1.28
N PHE A 41 20.35 4.37 1.22
CA PHE A 41 19.29 5.15 0.57
C PHE A 41 18.34 5.82 1.57
N ARG A 42 18.68 5.81 2.87
CA ARG A 42 17.79 6.29 3.95
C ARG A 42 17.29 7.71 3.71
N ASP A 43 18.21 8.63 3.43
CA ASP A 43 17.84 10.03 3.26
C ASP A 43 17.03 10.25 1.98
N ASP A 44 17.32 9.49 0.92
CA ASP A 44 16.64 9.60 -0.36
C ASP A 44 15.18 9.13 -0.27
N TYR A 45 14.93 7.96 0.30
CA TYR A 45 13.55 7.46 0.42
C TYR A 45 12.71 8.28 1.40
N LYS A 46 13.34 8.89 2.43
CA LYS A 46 12.64 9.80 3.37
C LYS A 46 12.31 11.14 2.72
N LYS A 47 13.21 11.71 1.93
CA LYS A 47 12.92 12.94 1.16
C LYS A 47 11.79 12.72 0.18
N ALA A 48 11.86 11.63 -0.59
CA ALA A 48 10.80 11.28 -1.53
C ALA A 48 9.45 11.03 -0.83
N TRP A 49 9.45 10.43 0.37
CA TRP A 49 8.24 10.26 1.18
C TRP A 49 7.54 11.60 1.48
N ASN A 50 8.31 12.63 1.87
CA ASN A 50 7.76 13.94 2.23
C ASN A 50 7.05 14.64 1.06
N GLU A 51 7.36 14.25 -0.18
CA GLU A 51 6.74 14.79 -1.39
C GLU A 51 5.46 14.03 -1.80
N LEU A 52 5.15 12.88 -1.17
CA LEU A 52 4.05 12.02 -1.61
C LEU A 52 2.66 12.43 -1.11
N ASN A 53 2.57 13.21 -0.02
CA ASN A 53 1.29 13.57 0.60
C ASN A 53 0.23 14.12 -0.38
N PRO A 54 0.56 15.06 -1.31
CA PRO A 54 -0.39 15.54 -2.30
C PRO A 54 -0.93 14.44 -3.23
N HIS A 55 -0.13 13.41 -3.53
CA HIS A 55 -0.52 12.32 -4.40
C HIS A 55 -1.56 11.38 -3.76
N PHE A 56 -1.47 11.15 -2.44
CA PHE A 56 -2.49 10.40 -1.70
C PHE A 56 -3.84 11.11 -1.72
N SER A 57 -3.85 12.41 -1.46
CA SER A 57 -5.07 13.23 -1.54
C SER A 57 -5.67 13.22 -2.95
N ALA A 58 -4.83 13.42 -3.97
CA ALA A 58 -5.28 13.40 -5.36
C ALA A 58 -5.88 12.05 -5.78
N LEU A 59 -5.28 10.93 -5.34
CA LEU A 59 -5.82 9.59 -5.60
C LEU A 59 -7.18 9.40 -4.92
N LYS A 60 -7.34 9.81 -3.66
CA LYS A 60 -8.64 9.74 -2.95
C LYS A 60 -9.71 10.55 -3.65
N ASP A 61 -9.42 11.78 -4.05
CA ASP A 61 -10.37 12.64 -4.75
C ASP A 61 -10.77 12.05 -6.13
N ALA A 62 -9.82 11.42 -6.82
CA ALA A 62 -10.08 10.74 -8.09
C ALA A 62 -10.97 9.50 -7.88
N LEU A 63 -10.66 8.67 -6.87
CA LEU A 63 -11.48 7.52 -6.50
C LEU A 63 -12.89 7.91 -6.04
N GLN A 64 -13.05 9.06 -5.38
CA GLN A 64 -14.37 9.53 -4.97
C GLN A 64 -15.26 9.86 -6.19
N ARG A 65 -14.64 10.36 -7.27
CA ARG A 65 -15.32 10.78 -8.50
C ARG A 65 -15.38 9.70 -9.58
N ALA A 66 -14.66 8.60 -9.41
CA ALA A 66 -14.57 7.53 -10.40
C ALA A 66 -15.93 6.90 -10.68
N ASP A 67 -16.22 6.70 -11.96
CA ASP A 67 -17.43 6.01 -12.40
C ASP A 67 -17.46 4.54 -11.93
N THR A 68 -18.63 4.09 -11.48
CA THR A 68 -18.82 2.74 -10.95
C THR A 68 -18.49 1.65 -11.98
N HIS A 69 -18.81 1.86 -13.27
CA HIS A 69 -18.51 0.90 -14.32
C HIS A 69 -17.00 0.76 -14.53
N THR A 70 -16.24 1.86 -14.47
CA THR A 70 -14.77 1.81 -14.58
C THR A 70 -14.15 1.07 -13.39
N LEU A 71 -14.63 1.31 -12.17
CA LEU A 71 -14.20 0.58 -10.98
C LEU A 71 -14.52 -0.91 -11.08
N LEU A 72 -15.71 -1.26 -11.57
CA LEU A 72 -16.12 -2.64 -11.78
C LEU A 72 -15.21 -3.37 -12.78
N ALA A 73 -14.89 -2.73 -13.90
CA ALA A 73 -14.05 -3.31 -14.96
C ALA A 73 -12.63 -3.67 -14.49
N GLN A 74 -12.12 -2.97 -13.48
CA GLN A 74 -10.82 -3.23 -12.87
C GLN A 74 -10.91 -4.16 -11.64
N GLY A 75 -12.09 -4.71 -11.37
CA GLY A 75 -12.36 -5.56 -10.22
C GLY A 75 -12.13 -4.84 -8.89
N LEU A 76 -12.46 -3.55 -8.84
CA LEU A 76 -12.38 -2.71 -7.64
C LEU A 76 -13.71 -2.60 -6.91
N LEU A 77 -14.66 -3.49 -7.21
CA LEU A 77 -15.96 -3.62 -6.54
C LEU A 77 -16.27 -5.10 -6.22
N GLY A 78 -17.20 -5.33 -5.31
CA GLY A 78 -17.78 -6.63 -4.98
C GLY A 78 -16.76 -7.68 -4.54
N THR A 79 -17.00 -8.94 -4.91
CA THR A 79 -16.20 -10.10 -4.48
C THR A 79 -14.73 -10.02 -4.95
N GLN A 80 -14.46 -9.36 -6.08
CA GLN A 80 -13.09 -9.16 -6.56
C GLN A 80 -12.31 -8.22 -5.62
N LEU A 81 -12.91 -7.10 -5.21
CA LEU A 81 -12.32 -6.22 -4.21
C LEU A 81 -12.16 -6.95 -2.87
N ASN A 82 -13.17 -7.71 -2.44
CA ASN A 82 -13.11 -8.51 -1.21
C ASN A 82 -11.89 -9.43 -1.17
N LEU A 83 -11.66 -10.19 -2.25
CA LEU A 83 -10.52 -11.09 -2.33
C LEU A 83 -9.19 -10.31 -2.26
N LYS A 84 -9.05 -9.23 -3.04
CA LYS A 84 -7.83 -8.40 -3.05
C LYS A 84 -7.51 -7.86 -1.65
N LEU A 85 -8.50 -7.32 -0.96
CA LEU A 85 -8.35 -6.81 0.41
C LEU A 85 -8.08 -7.93 1.41
N ALA A 86 -8.71 -9.09 1.28
CA ALA A 86 -8.45 -10.24 2.15
C ALA A 86 -7.00 -10.72 2.02
N VAL A 87 -6.48 -10.80 0.80
CA VAL A 87 -5.08 -11.17 0.54
C VAL A 87 -4.12 -10.12 1.11
N VAL A 88 -4.38 -8.82 0.89
CA VAL A 88 -3.58 -7.73 1.49
C VAL A 88 -3.56 -7.84 3.01
N ASN A 89 -4.71 -8.00 3.65
CA ASN A 89 -4.81 -8.10 5.10
C ASN A 89 -4.18 -9.38 5.65
N HIS A 90 -4.22 -10.50 4.92
CA HIS A 90 -3.51 -11.71 5.31
C HIS A 90 -2.00 -11.45 5.44
N PHE A 91 -1.36 -10.88 4.42
CA PHE A 91 0.07 -10.58 4.47
C PHE A 91 0.42 -9.46 5.47
N LEU A 92 -0.47 -8.49 5.68
CA LEU A 92 -0.31 -7.50 6.74
C LEU A 92 -0.27 -8.18 8.11
N ASN A 93 -1.21 -9.07 8.39
CA ASN A 93 -1.25 -9.78 9.67
C ASN A 93 -0.01 -10.66 9.86
N GLU A 94 0.41 -11.40 8.84
CA GLU A 94 1.64 -12.20 8.88
C GLU A 94 2.86 -11.31 9.17
N PHE A 95 2.97 -10.15 8.51
CA PHE A 95 4.07 -9.20 8.75
C PHE A 95 4.05 -8.64 10.18
N LEU A 96 2.88 -8.24 10.69
CA LEU A 96 2.76 -7.69 12.06
C LEU A 96 2.99 -8.75 13.15
N LEU A 97 2.65 -10.02 12.88
CA LEU A 97 2.81 -11.12 13.83
C LEU A 97 4.25 -11.64 13.86
N TYR A 98 4.87 -11.85 12.69
CA TYR A 98 6.13 -12.57 12.59
C TYR A 98 7.29 -11.69 12.14
N GLY A 99 7.01 -10.61 11.40
CA GLY A 99 8.04 -9.77 10.80
C GLY A 99 8.72 -8.80 11.75
N ILE A 100 8.20 -8.65 12.97
CA ILE A 100 8.78 -7.80 14.02
C ILE A 100 9.72 -8.60 14.93
N GLU A 101 9.57 -9.93 15.02
CA GLU A 101 10.26 -10.75 16.02
C GLU A 101 11.16 -11.87 15.41
N ILE A 102 11.08 -12.16 14.10
CA ILE A 102 11.73 -13.33 13.49
C ILE A 102 12.50 -12.97 12.20
N ILE A 103 13.60 -13.69 11.94
CA ILE A 103 14.29 -13.79 10.63
C ILE A 103 13.24 -14.11 9.54
N GLY A 104 13.03 -13.21 8.58
CA GLY A 104 12.00 -13.35 7.53
C GLY A 104 11.02 -12.16 7.42
N GLY A 105 11.11 -11.18 8.30
CA GLY A 105 10.29 -9.96 8.24
C GLY A 105 10.45 -9.15 6.95
N HIS A 106 11.67 -9.12 6.37
CA HIS A 106 11.91 -8.44 5.10
C HIS A 106 11.12 -9.09 3.96
N LYS A 107 11.13 -10.42 3.87
CA LYS A 107 10.37 -11.16 2.84
C LYS A 107 8.85 -11.00 2.99
N LEU A 108 8.34 -10.92 4.21
CA LEU A 108 6.92 -10.66 4.45
C LEU A 108 6.53 -9.25 4.06
N LEU A 109 7.35 -8.25 4.42
CA LEU A 109 7.17 -6.87 3.99
C LEU A 109 7.22 -6.75 2.46
N GLU A 110 8.18 -7.42 1.81
CA GLU A 110 8.31 -7.44 0.35
C GLU A 110 7.04 -7.97 -0.31
N LYS A 111 6.54 -9.12 0.14
CA LYS A 111 5.29 -9.71 -0.38
C LYS A 111 4.10 -8.77 -0.17
N LEU A 112 3.97 -8.19 1.01
CA LEU A 112 2.91 -7.24 1.33
C LEU A 112 2.96 -6.04 0.39
N LEU A 113 4.10 -5.36 0.29
CA LEU A 113 4.27 -4.18 -0.57
C LEU A 113 4.06 -4.50 -2.05
N ARG A 114 4.48 -5.68 -2.53
CA ARG A 114 4.19 -6.13 -3.91
C ARG A 114 2.69 -6.29 -4.18
N ILE A 115 1.94 -6.85 -3.24
CA ILE A 115 0.50 -7.06 -3.42
C ILE A 115 -0.26 -5.73 -3.29
N VAL A 116 0.15 -4.87 -2.36
CA VAL A 116 -0.32 -3.49 -2.24
C VAL A 116 -0.07 -2.73 -3.55
N SER A 117 1.14 -2.81 -4.11
CA SER A 117 1.49 -2.15 -5.38
C SER A 117 0.60 -2.62 -6.53
N LYS A 118 0.28 -3.92 -6.62
CA LYS A 118 -0.67 -4.43 -7.63
C LYS A 118 -2.07 -3.86 -7.48
N LEU A 119 -2.60 -3.74 -6.25
CA LEU A 119 -3.92 -3.14 -6.03
C LEU A 119 -3.89 -1.64 -6.34
N LEU A 120 -2.84 -0.94 -5.92
CA LEU A 120 -2.62 0.47 -6.21
C LEU A 120 -2.48 0.73 -7.71
N ALA A 121 -1.81 -0.14 -8.45
CA ALA A 121 -1.70 -0.07 -9.91
C ALA A 121 -3.07 -0.18 -10.59
N ASN A 122 -3.93 -1.10 -10.13
CA ASN A 122 -5.31 -1.19 -10.63
C ASN A 122 -6.09 0.10 -10.35
N MET A 123 -5.94 0.66 -9.14
CA MET A 123 -6.60 1.92 -8.78
C MET A 123 -6.09 3.08 -9.64
N ALA A 124 -4.78 3.18 -9.82
CA ALA A 124 -4.14 4.24 -10.59
C ALA A 124 -4.47 4.17 -12.08
N SER A 125 -4.50 2.98 -12.66
CA SER A 125 -4.92 2.79 -14.06
C SER A 125 -6.40 3.09 -14.27
N THR A 126 -7.25 2.85 -13.26
CA THR A 126 -8.68 3.17 -13.30
C THR A 126 -8.92 4.69 -13.36
N VAL A 127 -8.24 5.45 -12.50
CA VAL A 127 -8.56 6.88 -12.28
C VAL A 127 -7.52 7.85 -12.85
N GLY A 128 -6.44 7.34 -13.46
CA GLY A 128 -5.38 8.13 -14.08
C GLY A 128 -4.50 8.91 -13.09
N THR A 129 -4.51 8.56 -11.80
CA THR A 129 -3.76 9.25 -10.73
C THR A 129 -3.25 8.21 -9.72
N GLY A 130 -2.11 8.46 -9.05
CA GLY A 130 -1.54 7.56 -8.03
C GLY A 130 -0.30 6.79 -8.48
N LEU A 131 0.16 6.99 -9.73
CA LEU A 131 1.38 6.36 -10.27
C LEU A 131 2.64 6.71 -9.48
N ALA A 132 2.72 7.92 -8.90
CA ALA A 132 3.84 8.31 -8.04
C ALA A 132 3.93 7.43 -6.77
N ILE A 133 2.79 7.15 -6.13
CA ILE A 133 2.72 6.28 -4.94
C ILE A 133 3.11 4.85 -5.31
N GLN A 134 2.62 4.37 -6.46
CA GLN A 134 2.95 3.04 -6.96
C GLN A 134 4.45 2.91 -7.27
N SER A 135 5.00 3.86 -8.02
CA SER A 135 6.42 3.88 -8.34
C SER A 135 7.28 3.93 -7.08
N TYR A 136 6.93 4.79 -6.11
CA TYR A 136 7.63 4.84 -4.83
C TYR A 136 7.59 3.49 -4.10
N THR A 137 6.42 2.85 -4.04
CA THR A 137 6.25 1.53 -3.41
C THR A 137 7.10 0.47 -4.11
N ASP A 138 7.16 0.48 -5.45
CA ASP A 138 7.98 -0.46 -6.23
C ASP A 138 9.48 -0.26 -5.98
N PHE A 139 9.93 0.99 -5.85
CA PHE A 139 11.32 1.28 -5.46
C PHE A 139 11.62 0.90 -4.01
N LEU A 140 10.68 1.12 -3.08
CA LEU A 140 10.84 0.64 -1.70
C LEU A 140 11.03 -0.88 -1.66
N VAL A 141 10.22 -1.64 -2.41
CA VAL A 141 10.35 -3.09 -2.54
C VAL A 141 11.76 -3.48 -3.01
N ALA A 142 12.29 -2.79 -4.02
CA ALA A 142 13.64 -3.05 -4.54
C ALA A 142 14.77 -2.68 -3.57
N MET A 143 14.48 -1.89 -2.54
CA MET A 143 15.43 -1.45 -1.51
C MET A 143 15.28 -2.22 -0.19
N ILE A 144 14.42 -3.22 -0.10
CA ILE A 144 14.36 -4.09 1.08
C ILE A 144 15.68 -4.86 1.20
N LYS A 145 16.16 -5.02 2.43
CA LYS A 145 17.37 -5.83 2.70
C LYS A 145 17.08 -7.31 2.41
N ASP A 146 18.06 -8.01 1.84
CA ASP A 146 18.03 -9.47 1.83
C ASP A 146 18.29 -9.99 3.24
N ASP A 147 17.51 -10.99 3.68
CA ASP A 147 17.63 -11.60 5.01
C ASP A 147 18.94 -12.40 5.22
N GLY A 148 19.75 -12.58 4.17
CA GLY A 148 20.96 -13.42 4.19
C GLY A 148 20.67 -14.90 3.95
#